data_AF-A0A9E0L4M0-F1
#
_entry.id   AF-A0A9E0L4M0-F1
#
_cell.length_a   1.000
_cell.length_b   1.000
_cell.length_c   1.000
_cell.angle_alpha   90.00
_cell.angle_beta   90.00
_cell.angle_gamma   90.00
#
_symmetry.space_group_name_H-M   'P 1'
#
loop_
_entity.id
_entity.type
_entity.pdbx_description
1 polymer ?
#
loop_
_entity_poly.entity_id
_entity_poly.type
_entity_poly.pdbx_seq_one_letter_code
_entity_poly.pdbx_strand_id
1 'polypeptide(L)'
;DPKTLKIRERIRAGVEARLDAAATDEGAVRRWAGYLALPTRIPLAVKLLWESADGLWRWAGDTATDENHYSKRAILSGILISGLALRLAGGKADAMAFVDSRIENVMAYEKWKASRKGGDLLRDVAAALGKMRYG
;
A
#
# COMPACT_ATOMS: atom_id res chain seq x y z
N ASP A 1 15.66 -9.28 -12.62
CA ASP A 1 14.40 -9.08 -13.35
C ASP A 1 13.26 -9.18 -12.33
N PRO A 2 12.38 -8.17 -12.18
CA PRO A 2 11.22 -8.27 -11.29
C PRO A 2 10.40 -9.54 -11.53
N LYS A 3 10.35 -10.07 -12.76
CA LYS A 3 9.53 -11.25 -13.11
C LYS A 3 9.87 -12.53 -12.34
N THR A 4 11.08 -12.66 -11.77
CA THR A 4 11.50 -13.85 -11.03
C THR A 4 11.06 -13.85 -9.56
N LEU A 5 10.61 -12.70 -9.04
CA LEU A 5 10.22 -12.52 -7.64
C LEU A 5 8.70 -12.65 -7.45
N LYS A 6 8.25 -12.99 -6.24
CA LYS A 6 6.83 -12.88 -5.86
C LYS A 6 6.42 -11.41 -5.85
N ILE A 7 5.14 -11.10 -6.11
CA ILE A 7 4.66 -9.71 -6.19
C ILE A 7 5.01 -8.88 -4.95
N ARG A 8 4.93 -9.49 -3.76
CA ARG A 8 5.31 -8.85 -2.49
C ARG A 8 6.79 -8.47 -2.42
N GLU A 9 7.67 -9.31 -2.96
CA GLU A 9 9.12 -9.09 -2.97
C GLU A 9 9.48 -8.00 -3.97
N ARG A 10 8.77 -7.95 -5.11
CA ARG A 10 8.88 -6.84 -6.06
C ARG A 10 8.48 -5.53 -5.37
N ILE A 11 7.29 -5.46 -4.79
CA ILE A 11 6.83 -4.22 -4.14
C ILE A 11 7.75 -3.79 -3.01
N ARG A 12 8.22 -4.71 -2.17
CA ARG A 12 9.23 -4.44 -1.14
C ARG A 12 10.49 -3.81 -1.73
N ALA A 13 11.07 -4.44 -2.76
CA ALA A 13 12.29 -3.97 -3.41
C ALA A 13 12.09 -2.60 -4.10
N GLY A 14 10.93 -2.38 -4.73
CA GLY A 14 10.58 -1.10 -5.36
C GLY A 14 10.43 0.02 -4.33
N VAL A 15 9.80 -0.25 -3.19
CA VAL A 15 9.70 0.71 -2.08
C VAL A 15 11.08 1.02 -1.51
N GLU A 16 11.90 0.00 -1.24
CA GLU A 16 13.27 0.17 -0.74
C GLU A 16 14.09 1.06 -1.68
N ALA A 17 14.08 0.76 -2.99
CA ALA A 17 14.78 1.57 -3.99
C ALA A 17 14.26 3.02 -4.05
N ARG A 18 12.94 3.22 -3.92
CA ARG A 18 12.33 4.56 -3.92
C ARG A 18 12.72 5.38 -2.68
N LEU A 19 12.85 4.73 -1.52
CA LEU A 19 13.30 5.36 -0.28
C LEU A 19 14.80 5.65 -0.29
N ASP A 20 15.62 4.72 -0.83
CA ASP A 20 17.06 4.93 -0.97
C ASP A 20 17.37 6.07 -1.95
N ALA A 21 16.62 6.17 -3.05
CA ALA A 21 16.71 7.31 -3.97
C ALA A 21 16.37 8.64 -3.26
N ALA A 22 15.33 8.66 -2.42
CA ALA A 22 15.00 9.84 -1.62
C ALA A 22 16.10 10.17 -0.58
N ALA A 23 16.74 9.16 -0.02
CA ALA A 23 17.77 9.33 0.99
C ALA A 23 19.13 9.82 0.43
N THR A 24 19.29 9.92 -0.89
CA THR A 24 20.50 10.47 -1.50
C THR A 24 20.75 11.93 -1.08
N ASP A 25 19.68 12.70 -0.88
CA ASP A 25 19.72 14.02 -0.25
C ASP A 25 18.54 14.18 0.73
N GLU A 26 18.71 13.67 1.95
CA GLU A 26 17.69 13.77 2.99
C GLU A 26 17.38 15.23 3.37
N GLY A 27 18.33 16.15 3.22
CA GLY A 27 18.15 17.56 3.53
C GLY A 27 17.18 18.23 2.56
N ALA A 28 17.36 17.99 1.26
CA ALA A 28 16.41 18.42 0.24
C ALA A 28 15.05 17.77 0.44
N VAL A 29 15.00 16.46 0.68
CA VAL A 29 13.72 15.75 0.85
C VAL A 29 12.94 16.23 2.08
N ARG A 30 13.60 16.55 3.20
CA ARG A 30 12.92 17.18 4.36
C ARG A 30 12.28 18.53 3.98
N ARG A 31 13.00 19.38 3.25
CA ARG A 31 12.47 20.68 2.77
C ARG A 31 11.29 20.50 1.82
N TRP A 32 11.41 19.59 0.85
CA TRP A 32 10.34 19.26 -0.09
C TRP A 32 9.11 18.68 0.62
N ALA A 33 9.31 17.79 1.59
CA ALA A 33 8.21 17.23 2.38
C ALA A 33 7.46 18.33 3.15
N GLY A 34 8.18 19.26 3.78
CA GLY A 34 7.57 20.42 4.45
C GLY A 34 6.80 21.32 3.48
N TYR A 35 7.37 21.61 2.30
CA TYR A 35 6.70 22.40 1.26
C TYR A 35 5.41 21.72 0.76
N LEU A 36 5.47 20.42 0.51
CA LEU A 36 4.33 19.63 0.03
C LEU A 36 3.24 19.45 1.09
N ALA A 37 3.57 19.57 2.38
CA ALA A 37 2.61 19.54 3.48
C ALA A 37 1.78 20.83 3.62
N LEU A 38 2.14 21.91 2.92
CA LEU A 38 1.33 23.14 2.91
C LEU A 38 -0.05 22.87 2.27
N PRO A 39 -1.16 23.40 2.81
CA PRO A 39 -2.51 23.12 2.30
C PRO A 39 -2.68 23.35 0.79
N THR A 40 -2.06 24.41 0.27
CA THR A 40 -2.10 24.75 -1.17
C THR A 40 -1.27 23.81 -2.06
N ARG A 41 -0.40 22.99 -1.46
CA ARG A 41 0.47 22.03 -2.15
C ARG A 41 0.02 20.58 -1.99
N ILE A 42 -0.96 20.30 -1.11
CA ILE A 42 -1.51 18.95 -0.91
C ILE A 42 -1.94 18.29 -2.23
N PRO A 43 -2.64 18.97 -3.18
CA PRO A 43 -3.02 18.33 -4.44
C PRO A 43 -1.81 17.82 -5.25
N LEU A 44 -0.70 18.58 -5.25
CA LEU A 44 0.54 18.16 -5.87
C LEU A 44 1.19 17.00 -5.11
N ALA A 45 1.20 17.05 -3.78
CA ALA A 45 1.74 15.97 -2.94
C ALA A 45 1.03 14.64 -3.21
N VAL A 46 -0.30 14.67 -3.28
CA VAL A 46 -1.13 13.49 -3.59
C VAL A 46 -0.85 12.98 -5.00
N LYS A 47 -0.74 13.88 -6.00
CA LYS A 47 -0.40 13.49 -7.38
C LYS A 47 0.95 12.78 -7.45
N LEU A 48 1.98 13.34 -6.81
CA LEU A 48 3.34 12.77 -6.82
C LEU A 48 3.38 11.40 -6.11
N LEU A 49 2.64 11.25 -5.01
CA LEU A 49 2.51 9.96 -4.32
C LEU A 49 1.80 8.92 -5.19
N TRP A 50 0.71 9.32 -5.85
CA TRP A 50 -0.03 8.46 -6.77
C TRP A 50 0.85 8.00 -7.93
N GLU A 51 1.54 8.92 -8.60
CA GLU A 51 2.45 8.62 -9.71
C GLU A 51 3.61 7.72 -9.27
N SER A 52 4.12 7.92 -8.06
CA SER A 52 5.15 7.04 -7.48
C SER A 52 4.61 5.62 -7.26
N ALA A 53 3.43 5.49 -6.63
CA ALA A 53 2.82 4.20 -6.39
C ALA A 53 2.45 3.48 -7.70
N ASP A 54 1.91 4.20 -8.67
CA ASP A 54 1.56 3.71 -10.00
C ASP A 54 2.79 3.22 -10.77
N GLY A 55 3.89 3.99 -10.75
CA GLY A 55 5.17 3.59 -11.33
C GLY A 55 5.73 2.30 -10.72
N LEU A 56 5.68 2.18 -9.38
CA LEU A 56 6.11 0.97 -8.67
C LEU A 56 5.26 -0.25 -9.02
N TRP A 57 3.94 -0.10 -9.08
CA TRP A 57 3.03 -1.19 -9.46
C TRP A 57 3.21 -1.64 -10.91
N ARG A 58 3.37 -0.70 -11.85
CA ARG A 58 3.68 -1.03 -13.25
C ARG A 58 5.01 -1.76 -13.37
N TRP A 59 6.04 -1.29 -12.68
CA TRP A 59 7.34 -1.97 -12.63
C TRP A 59 7.24 -3.37 -12.03
N ALA A 60 6.39 -3.56 -11.02
CA ALA A 60 6.13 -4.87 -10.41
C ALA A 60 5.30 -5.81 -11.32
N GLY A 61 4.76 -5.31 -12.44
CA GLY A 61 4.00 -6.07 -13.42
C GLY A 61 2.49 -6.06 -13.20
N ASP A 62 1.94 -5.09 -12.46
CA ASP A 62 0.48 -4.91 -12.33
C ASP A 62 -0.14 -4.46 -13.64
N THR A 63 -1.15 -5.21 -14.10
CA THR A 63 -1.97 -4.88 -15.28
C THR A 63 -3.42 -4.62 -14.91
N ALA A 64 -3.73 -4.42 -13.63
CA ALA A 64 -5.09 -4.19 -13.16
C ALA A 64 -5.63 -2.84 -13.68
N THR A 65 -6.83 -2.86 -14.25
CA THR A 65 -7.56 -1.69 -14.76
C THR A 65 -8.91 -1.48 -14.06
N ASP A 66 -9.23 -2.32 -13.08
CA ASP A 66 -10.48 -2.38 -12.32
C ASP A 66 -10.31 -1.76 -10.91
N GLU A 67 -11.25 -2.00 -9.99
CA GLU A 67 -11.20 -1.46 -8.61
C GLU A 67 -9.87 -1.75 -7.90
N ASN A 68 -9.25 -2.91 -8.17
CA ASN A 68 -7.94 -3.27 -7.64
C ASN A 68 -6.85 -2.27 -8.03
N HIS A 69 -6.98 -1.61 -9.18
CA HIS A 69 -6.07 -0.54 -9.62
C HIS A 69 -5.97 0.57 -8.57
N TYR A 70 -7.12 1.02 -8.07
CA TYR A 70 -7.22 2.15 -7.16
C TYR A 70 -6.79 1.77 -5.75
N SER A 71 -7.31 0.65 -5.22
CA SER A 71 -6.99 0.21 -3.86
C SER A 71 -5.50 -0.07 -3.67
N LYS A 72 -4.85 -0.74 -4.64
CA LYS A 72 -3.40 -1.02 -4.60
C LYS A 72 -2.55 0.25 -4.54
N ARG A 73 -2.90 1.27 -5.34
CA ARG A 73 -2.16 2.55 -5.41
C ARG A 73 -2.40 3.40 -4.18
N ALA A 74 -3.63 3.43 -3.66
CA ALA A 74 -3.94 4.13 -2.42
C ALA A 74 -3.15 3.54 -1.24
N ILE A 75 -3.17 2.22 -1.07
CA ILE A 75 -2.43 1.53 0.00
C ILE A 75 -0.93 1.79 -0.14
N LEU A 76 -0.37 1.61 -1.34
CA LEU A 76 1.06 1.82 -1.57
C LEU A 76 1.48 3.28 -1.36
N SER A 77 0.63 4.25 -1.71
CA SER A 77 0.88 5.67 -1.42
C SER A 77 0.99 5.92 0.09
N GLY A 78 0.14 5.29 0.90
CA GLY A 78 0.23 5.32 2.36
C GLY A 78 1.53 4.71 2.88
N ILE A 79 1.97 3.58 2.31
CA ILE A 79 3.25 2.97 2.67
C ILE A 79 4.43 3.89 2.32
N LEU A 80 4.40 4.54 1.15
CA LEU A 80 5.48 5.43 0.70
C LEU A 80 5.61 6.67 1.58
N ILE A 81 4.51 7.35 1.93
CA ILE A 81 4.58 8.57 2.75
C ILE A 81 5.04 8.25 4.18
N SER A 82 4.51 7.18 4.81
CA SER A 82 4.90 6.77 6.15
C SER A 82 6.32 6.20 6.18
N GLY A 83 6.69 5.38 5.18
CA GLY A 83 8.04 4.84 5.04
C GLY A 83 9.08 5.96 4.86
N LEU A 84 8.75 7.00 4.09
CA LEU A 84 9.63 8.16 3.95
C LEU A 84 9.77 8.94 5.27
N ALA A 85 8.67 9.18 5.98
CA ALA A 85 8.71 9.85 7.29
C ALA A 85 9.60 9.10 8.28
N LEU A 86 9.45 7.76 8.36
CA LEU A 86 10.30 6.91 9.19
C LEU A 86 11.75 6.89 8.71
N ARG A 87 11.99 6.88 7.40
CA ARG A 87 13.34 6.92 6.83
C ARG A 87 14.10 8.18 7.23
N LEU A 88 13.40 9.31 7.33
CA LEU A 88 13.95 10.61 7.73
C LEU A 88 14.10 10.77 9.24
N ALA A 89 13.32 10.04 10.05
CA ALA A 89 13.33 10.12 11.50
C ALA A 89 14.29 9.11 12.16
N GLY A 90 14.24 7.85 11.73
CA GLY A 90 14.95 6.71 12.33
C GLY A 90 15.85 5.94 11.37
N GLY A 91 15.94 6.36 10.10
CA GLY A 91 16.83 5.74 9.12
C GLY A 91 16.23 4.52 8.41
N LYS A 92 17.08 3.78 7.69
CA LYS A 92 16.65 2.71 6.78
C LYS A 92 16.02 1.52 7.50
N ALA A 93 16.57 1.12 8.65
CA ALA A 93 16.10 -0.04 9.40
C ALA A 93 14.63 0.14 9.84
N ASP A 94 14.31 1.29 10.47
CA ASP A 94 12.97 1.60 10.94
C ASP A 94 11.96 1.70 9.80
N ALA A 95 12.35 2.36 8.70
CA ALA A 95 11.53 2.47 7.51
C ALA A 95 11.19 1.10 6.92
N MET A 96 12.19 0.22 6.78
CA MET A 96 11.99 -1.10 6.17
C MET A 96 11.24 -2.06 7.11
N ALA A 97 11.45 -1.99 8.42
CA ALA A 97 10.65 -2.73 9.39
C ALA A 97 9.16 -2.36 9.28
N PHE A 98 8.85 -1.07 9.12
CA PHE A 98 7.47 -0.63 8.87
C PHE A 98 6.94 -1.16 7.53
N VAL A 99 7.70 -1.03 6.44
CA VAL A 99 7.30 -1.50 5.10
C VAL A 99 6.99 -2.99 5.14
N ASP A 100 7.85 -3.79 5.77
CA ASP A 100 7.68 -5.24 5.90
C ASP A 100 6.39 -5.57 6.65
N SER A 101 6.12 -4.90 7.77
CA SER A 101 4.85 -5.07 8.51
C SER A 101 3.61 -4.70 7.68
N ARG A 102 3.69 -3.69 6.82
CA ARG A 102 2.55 -3.26 5.98
C ARG A 102 2.29 -4.25 4.86
N ILE A 103 3.35 -4.80 4.24
CA ILE A 103 3.22 -5.84 3.23
C ILE A 103 2.58 -7.10 3.83
N GLU A 104 2.97 -7.49 5.05
CA GLU A 104 2.35 -8.60 5.76
C GLU A 104 0.86 -8.34 6.07
N ASN A 105 0.51 -7.14 6.53
CA ASN A 105 -0.88 -6.77 6.78
C ASN A 105 -1.76 -6.86 5.54
N VAL A 106 -1.26 -6.44 4.36
CA VAL A 106 -1.98 -6.58 3.10
C VAL A 106 -2.23 -8.05 2.77
N MET A 107 -1.22 -8.90 2.96
CA MET A 107 -1.37 -10.35 2.74
C MET A 107 -2.40 -10.98 3.69
N ALA A 108 -2.39 -10.57 4.96
CA ALA A 108 -3.36 -11.03 5.95
C ALA A 108 -4.80 -10.59 5.59
N TYR A 109 -4.95 -9.35 5.11
CA TYR A 109 -6.23 -8.81 4.65
C TYR A 109 -6.77 -9.58 3.43
N GLU A 110 -5.93 -9.83 2.42
CA GLU A 110 -6.33 -10.62 1.24
C GLU A 110 -6.71 -12.05 1.63
N LYS A 111 -5.98 -12.68 2.56
CA LYS A 111 -6.33 -14.00 3.09
C LYS A 111 -7.68 -13.99 3.82
N TRP A 112 -7.93 -12.98 4.66
CA TRP A 112 -9.20 -12.79 5.35
C TRP A 112 -10.35 -12.58 4.37
N LYS A 113 -10.18 -11.73 3.35
CA LYS A 113 -11.16 -11.49 2.30
C LYS A 113 -11.47 -12.77 1.51
N ALA A 114 -10.44 -13.56 1.18
CA ALA A 114 -10.62 -14.85 0.51
C ALA A 114 -11.33 -15.89 1.38
N SER A 115 -11.10 -15.89 2.71
CA SER A 115 -11.79 -16.80 3.65
C SER A 115 -13.27 -16.48 3.84
N ARG A 116 -13.68 -15.23 3.58
CA ARG A 116 -15.09 -14.81 3.58
C ARG A 116 -15.57 -14.69 2.14
N LYS A 117 -15.96 -15.81 1.52
CA LYS A 117 -16.81 -15.73 0.32
C LYS A 117 -18.07 -14.96 0.73
N GLY A 118 -18.35 -13.83 0.08
CA GLY A 118 -19.46 -12.92 0.40
C GLY A 118 -20.88 -13.53 0.41
N GLY A 119 -21.01 -14.84 0.17
CA GLY A 119 -22.25 -15.60 0.31
C GLY A 119 -22.48 -16.19 1.70
N ASP A 120 -21.45 -16.44 2.52
CA ASP A 120 -21.65 -17.17 3.79
C ASP A 120 -22.41 -16.36 4.82
N LEU A 121 -22.12 -15.07 4.99
CA LEU A 121 -22.84 -14.24 5.97
C LEU A 121 -24.33 -14.09 5.60
N LEU A 122 -24.63 -13.90 4.30
CA LEU A 122 -26.01 -13.80 3.82
C LEU A 122 -26.75 -15.14 3.90
N ARG A 123 -26.07 -16.26 3.63
CA ARG A 123 -26.63 -17.61 3.78
C ARG A 123 -26.86 -17.97 5.24
N ASP A 124 -25.95 -17.59 6.14
CA ASP A 124 -26.06 -17.83 7.57
C ASP A 124 -27.20 -17.00 8.17
N VAL A 125 -27.35 -15.74 7.77
CA VAL A 125 -28.49 -14.89 8.15
C VAL A 125 -29.81 -15.43 7.58
N ALA A 126 -29.82 -15.86 6.31
CA ALA A 126 -31.00 -16.47 5.70
C ALA A 126 -31.38 -17.81 6.37
N ALA A 127 -30.40 -18.63 6.72
CA ALA A 127 -30.61 -19.89 7.43
C ALA A 127 -31.11 -19.67 8.86
N ALA A 128 -30.59 -18.67 9.56
CA ALA A 128 -31.04 -18.29 10.90
C ALA A 128 -32.49 -17.76 10.89
N LEU A 129 -32.83 -16.90 9.92
CA LEU A 129 -34.20 -16.40 9.75
C LEU A 129 -35.17 -17.50 9.31
N GLY A 130 -34.71 -18.43 8.46
CA GLY A 130 -35.47 -19.63 8.10
C GLY A 130 -35.77 -20.51 9.33
N LYS A 131 -34.78 -20.72 10.20
CA LYS A 131 -34.94 -21.49 11.45
C LYS A 131 -35.88 -20.82 12.46
N MET A 132 -35.95 -19.49 12.51
CA MET A 132 -36.89 -18.76 13.38
C MET A 132 -38.33 -18.76 12.84
N ARG A 133 -38.51 -18.88 11.52
CA ARG A 133 -39.82 -18.85 10.87
C ARG A 133 -40.48 -20.23 10.81
N TYR A 134 -39.68 -21.30 10.75
CA TYR A 134 -40.16 -22.68 10.55
C TYR A 134 -39.70 -23.66 11.64
N GLY A 135 -39.02 -23.17 12.68
CA GLY A 135 -38.60 -23.94 13.86
C GLY A 135 -39.48 -23.69 15.06
#